data_AF-A0A7C6HZ98-F1
#
_entry.id   AF-A0A7C6HZ98-F1
#
_cell.length_a   1.000
_cell.length_b   1.000
_cell.length_c   1.000
_cell.angle_alpha   90.00
_cell.angle_beta   90.00
_cell.angle_gamma   90.00
#
_symmetry.space_group_name_H-M   'P 1'
#
loop_
_entity.id
_entity.type
_entity.pdbx_description
1 polymer ?
#
loop_
_entity_poly.entity_id
_entity_poly.type
_entity_poly.pdbx_seq_one_letter_code
_entity_poly.pdbx_strand_id
1 'polypeptide(L)' 'ALVLADEPTGNLDPETGSQIVFLLQEISNRGTAVIMSTHNYSIVQAFPGKIIRCENMSLVPM' A
#
# COMPACT_ATOMS: atom_id res chain seq x y z
N ALA A 1 0.25 -4.54 -16.51
CA ALA A 1 1.48 -3.97 -15.91
C ALA A 1 1.46 -4.26 -14.41
N LEU A 2 2.62 -4.21 -13.73
CA LEU A 2 2.77 -4.43 -12.29
C LEU A 2 3.61 -3.30 -11.69
N VAL A 3 3.17 -2.74 -10.56
CA VAL A 3 3.92 -1.80 -9.73
C VAL A 3 4.22 -2.47 -8.40
N LEU A 4 5.49 -2.47 -8.02
CA LEU A 4 5.96 -2.86 -6.69
C LEU A 4 6.46 -1.59 -6.00
N ALA A 5 5.82 -1.23 -4.89
CA ALA A 5 6.12 -0.01 -4.14
C ALA A 5 6.59 -0.39 -2.72
N ASP A 6 7.90 -0.31 -2.47
CA ASP A 6 8.46 -0.59 -1.15
C ASP A 6 8.40 0.68 -0.30
N GLU A 7 7.58 0.66 0.76
CA GLU A 7 7.37 1.79 1.67
C GLU A 7 7.15 3.16 0.98
N PRO A 8 6.13 3.30 0.09
CA PRO A 8 6.00 4.46 -0.79
C PRO A 8 5.70 5.79 -0.08
N THR A 9 5.38 5.75 1.21
CA THR A 9 5.06 6.92 2.04
C THR A 9 6.14 7.24 3.07
N GLY A 10 7.30 6.59 3.01
CA GLY A 10 8.40 6.82 3.95
C GLY A 10 8.89 8.27 3.93
N ASN A 11 9.17 8.85 5.10
CA ASN A 11 9.62 10.24 5.29
C ASN A 11 8.67 11.33 4.77
N LEU A 12 7.42 11.00 4.42
CA LEU A 12 6.42 11.98 4.02
C LEU A 12 5.56 12.37 5.23
N ASP A 13 5.04 13.60 5.19
CA ASP A 13 3.97 13.99 6.10
C ASP A 13 2.68 13.19 5.79
N PRO A 14 1.73 13.10 6.74
CA PRO A 14 0.51 12.29 6.57
C PRO A 14 -0.36 12.66 5.37
N GLU A 15 -0.39 13.94 4.97
CA GLU A 15 -1.20 14.41 3.85
C GLU A 15 -0.59 13.93 2.54
N THR A 16 0.70 14.21 2.32
CA THR A 16 1.42 13.78 1.12
C THR A 16 1.44 12.25 1.01
N GLY A 17 1.64 11.54 2.12
CA GLY A 17 1.57 10.07 2.14
C GLY A 17 0.22 9.52 1.67
N SER A 18 -0.88 10.14 2.09
CA SER A 18 -2.23 9.73 1.66
C SER A 18 -2.46 9.97 0.17
N GLN A 19 -1.93 11.07 -0.39
CA GLN A 19 -2.01 11.36 -1.82
C GLN A 19 -1.26 10.33 -2.67
N ILE A 20 -0.10 9.86 -2.20
CA ILE A 20 0.66 8.80 -2.88
C ILE A 20 -0.13 7.50 -2.95
N VAL A 21 -0.74 7.08 -1.84
CA VAL A 21 -1.54 5.84 -1.79
C VAL A 21 -2.79 5.96 -2.66
N PHE A 22 -3.44 7.11 -2.66
CA PHE A 22 -4.56 7.40 -3.55
C PHE A 22 -4.17 7.27 -5.03
N LEU A 23 -3.01 7.80 -5.43
CA LEU A 23 -2.51 7.67 -6.79
C LEU A 23 -2.23 6.20 -7.16
N LEU A 24 -1.62 5.44 -6.26
CA LEU A 24 -1.38 4.00 -6.46
C LEU A 24 -2.69 3.22 -6.62
N GLN A 25 -3.73 3.58 -5.86
CA GLN A 25 -5.06 3.00 -6.01
C GLN A 25 -5.69 3.33 -7.36
N GLU A 26 -5.58 4.59 -7.82
CA GLU A 26 -6.07 5.00 -9.14
C GLU A 26 -5.37 4.27 -10.29
N ILE A 27 -4.06 4.06 -10.17
CA ILE A 27 -3.29 3.23 -11.10
C ILE A 27 -3.83 1.79 -11.09
N SER A 28 -4.16 1.26 -9.91
CA SER A 28 -4.74 -0.07 -9.79
C SER A 28 -6.12 -0.19 -10.44
N ASN A 29 -6.98 0.79 -10.21
CA ASN A 29 -8.32 0.90 -10.81
C ASN A 29 -8.29 0.91 -12.35
N ARG A 30 -7.18 1.35 -12.95
CA ARG A 30 -6.96 1.35 -14.41
C ARG A 30 -6.46 0.02 -14.97
N GLY A 31 -6.40 -1.04 -14.16
CA GLY A 31 -6.02 -2.40 -14.58
C GLY A 31 -4.56 -2.75 -14.36
N THR A 32 -3.81 -1.95 -13.59
CA THR A 32 -2.44 -2.27 -13.18
C THR A 32 -2.47 -3.02 -11.85
N ALA A 33 -1.72 -4.12 -11.73
CA ALA A 33 -1.55 -4.74 -10.42
C ALA A 33 -0.60 -3.86 -9.59
N VAL A 34 -0.98 -3.52 -8.36
CA VAL A 34 -0.15 -2.74 -7.45
C VAL A 34 0.03 -3.53 -6.15
N ILE A 35 1.28 -3.74 -5.76
CA ILE A 35 1.64 -4.33 -4.46
C ILE A 35 2.51 -3.31 -3.74
N MET A 36 2.13 -2.97 -2.51
CA MET A 36 2.93 -2.10 -1.67
C MET A 36 3.22 -2.74 -0.31
N SER A 37 4.40 -2.46 0.24
CA SER A 37 4.73 -2.72 1.63
C SER A 37 4.54 -1.42 2.43
N THR A 38 4.08 -1.54 3.67
CA THR A 38 4.05 -0.41 4.60
C THR A 38 4.02 -0.92 6.02
N HIS A 39 4.63 -0.17 6.94
CA HIS A 39 4.49 -0.37 8.38
C HIS A 39 3.40 0.53 8.99
N ASN A 40 2.74 1.36 8.17
CA ASN A 40 1.72 2.33 8.61
C ASN A 40 0.30 1.72 8.56
N TYR A 41 -0.21 1.30 9.71
CA TYR A 41 -1.56 0.73 9.84
C TYR A 41 -2.69 1.71 9.51
N SER A 42 -2.50 3.02 9.74
CA SER A 42 -3.53 4.02 9.45
C SER A 42 -3.81 4.11 7.95
N ILE A 43 -2.76 3.99 7.12
CA ILE A 43 -2.90 3.91 5.66
C ILE A 43 -3.67 2.66 5.24
N VAL A 44 -3.34 1.51 5.81
CA VAL A 44 -4.00 0.24 5.51
C VAL A 44 -5.50 0.28 5.86
N GLN A 45 -5.86 0.96 6.95
CA GLN A 45 -7.26 1.16 7.33
C GLN A 45 -8.00 2.15 6.43
N ALA A 46 -7.34 3.23 6.00
CA ALA A 46 -7.93 4.26 5.15
C ALA A 46 -8.14 3.80 3.70
N PHE A 47 -7.28 2.91 3.20
CA PHE A 47 -7.28 2.42 1.82
C PHE A 47 -7.48 0.89 1.79
N PRO A 48 -8.71 0.40 2.04
CA PRO A 48 -8.97 -1.03 2.11
C PRO A 48 -8.73 -1.72 0.76
N GLY A 49 -8.05 -2.87 0.82
CA GLY A 49 -7.74 -3.73 -0.32
C GLY A 49 -7.45 -5.15 0.16
N LYS A 50 -6.80 -5.97 -0.66
CA LYS A 50 -6.31 -7.27 -0.20
C LYS A 50 -5.11 -7.06 0.71
N ILE A 51 -5.29 -7.26 2.01
CA ILE A 51 -4.24 -7.06 3.01
C ILE A 51 -3.61 -8.41 3.35
N ILE A 52 -2.29 -8.42 3.38
CA ILE A 52 -1.48 -9.57 3.77
C ILE A 52 -0.50 -9.08 4.82
N ARG A 53 -0.51 -9.70 5.99
CA ARG A 53 0.46 -9.42 7.05
C ARG A 53 1.70 -10.28 6.84
N CYS A 54 2.87 -9.67 6.92
CA CYS A 54 4.14 -10.39 6.92
C CYS A 54 4.58 -10.59 8.37
N GLU A 55 4.63 -11.85 8.83
CA GLU A 55 5.07 -12.20 10.17
C GLU A 55 5.84 -13.53 10.14
N ASN A 56 6.90 -13.66 10.95
CA ASN A 56 7.69 -14.89 11.06
C ASN A 56 8.14 -15.45 9.68
N MET A 57 8.63 -14.58 8.80
CA MET A 57 9.01 -14.90 7.41
C MET A 57 7.89 -15.52 6.56
N SER A 58 6.64 -15.33 6.96
CA SER A 58 5.45 -15.87 6.31
C SER A 58 4.45 -14.77 5.98
N LEU A 59 3.69 -14.98 4.92
CA LEU A 59 2.60 -14.09 4.50
C LEU A 59 1.27 -14.69 4.91
N VAL A 60 0.54 -14.01 5.80
CA VAL A 60 -0.77 -14.45 6.30
C VAL A 60 -1.86 -13.48 5.85
N PRO A 61 -3.03 -13.96 5.38
CA PRO A 61 -4.18 -13.10 5.14
C PRO A 61 -4.57 -12.36 6.43
N MET A 62 -4.95 -11.09 6.30
CA MET A 62 -5.49 -10.28 7.40
C MET A 62 -6.98 -10.02 7.20
#